data_AF-A0A739FXL6-F1
#
_entry.id   AF-A0A739FXL6-F1
#
_cell.length_a   1.000
_cell.length_b   1.000
_cell.length_c   1.000
_cell.angle_alpha   90.00
_cell.angle_beta   90.00
_cell.angle_gamma   90.00
#
_symmetry.space_group_name_H-M   'P 1'
#
loop_
_entity.id
_entity.type
_entity.pdbx_description
1 polymer ?
#
loop_
_entity_poly.entity_id
_entity_poly.type
_entity_poly.pdbx_seq_one_letter_code
_entity_poly.pdbx_strand_id
1 'polypeptide(L)'
;QTNTEVSLASHYYYSKNYRTFSEAIHSSEHDEFYDKNKKSTTSMLLSQALGSLGSVNLSYNYDKYWKHEGKKSIIASYGKNLNGVSLSLSYTKSTSKISEENEDLFSFLLSVPLQKLTNHEMYATYQNSSSSKHDMNHDLGITGVAFNSQLTWQARGQIEDKSKNQKATFLNASWRGTYGEIGANYSHNEINRDIGMNVSGGVIAHSSGITFGQSISDTAALVEAKGVSGAKVLGLPGVRTDFRGYTISSYLTPYMNNFISIDPTTLPINTDIRQTDIQVVPTEGAIVKAVYKTSVGTNALIRITRTNGKPLALGTVLSLKNNDGVIQSTSIVG
;
A
#
# COMPACT_ATOMS: atom_id res chain seq x y z
N GLN A 1 -1.98 30.05 18.85
CA GLN A 1 -1.22 29.80 17.62
C GLN A 1 -2.14 29.03 16.69
N THR A 2 -2.37 29.50 15.45
CA THR A 2 -3.46 28.98 14.60
C THR A 2 -3.11 27.69 13.86
N ASN A 3 -1.90 27.13 13.96
CA ASN A 3 -1.47 25.91 13.25
C ASN A 3 -1.83 25.90 11.75
N THR A 4 -1.75 27.07 11.13
CA THR A 4 -1.91 27.23 9.68
C THR A 4 -0.61 26.80 9.00
N GLU A 5 -0.69 25.84 8.09
CA GLU A 5 0.42 25.42 7.25
C GLU A 5 0.19 25.88 5.81
N VAL A 6 1.09 26.71 5.31
CA VAL A 6 1.14 27.07 3.89
C VAL A 6 2.30 26.29 3.30
N SER A 7 2.00 25.17 2.63
CA SER A 7 3.05 24.26 2.13
C SER A 7 3.65 24.74 0.80
N LEU A 8 2.88 25.41 -0.06
CA LEU A 8 3.39 25.95 -1.33
C LEU A 8 2.55 27.12 -1.83
N ALA A 9 3.21 28.24 -2.13
CA ALA A 9 2.65 29.33 -2.93
C ALA A 9 3.69 29.72 -3.98
N SER A 10 3.41 29.44 -5.24
CA SER A 10 4.32 29.70 -6.35
C SER A 10 3.62 30.50 -7.45
N HIS A 11 4.40 31.39 -8.07
CA HIS A 11 3.98 32.14 -9.23
C HIS A 11 5.13 32.18 -10.23
N TYR A 12 4.95 31.50 -11.35
CA TYR A 12 5.90 31.51 -12.45
C TYR A 12 5.37 32.38 -13.58
N TYR A 13 6.26 33.14 -14.20
CA TYR A 13 5.96 33.94 -15.38
C TYR A 13 6.88 33.51 -16.52
N TYR A 14 6.28 33.22 -17.66
CA TYR A 14 6.99 32.74 -18.85
C TYR A 14 6.96 33.83 -19.92
N SER A 15 8.11 34.08 -20.54
CA SER A 15 8.16 34.99 -21.69
C SER A 15 7.36 34.40 -22.86
N LYS A 16 6.87 35.25 -23.77
CA LYS A 16 6.04 34.81 -24.90
C LYS A 16 6.69 33.75 -25.78
N ASN A 17 8.02 33.77 -25.87
CA ASN A 17 8.82 32.86 -26.67
C ASN A 17 9.49 31.75 -25.84
N TYR A 18 9.25 31.68 -24.53
CA TYR A 18 9.74 30.58 -23.70
C TYR A 18 9.13 29.26 -24.18
N ARG A 19 9.98 28.24 -24.33
CA ARG A 19 9.56 26.88 -24.70
C ARG A 19 10.18 25.91 -23.72
N THR A 20 9.38 24.97 -23.24
CA THR A 20 9.92 23.75 -22.64
C THR A 20 10.56 22.88 -23.73
N PHE A 21 11.44 21.96 -23.33
CA PHE A 21 12.07 21.03 -24.28
C PHE A 21 11.04 20.19 -25.06
N SER A 22 9.98 19.74 -24.38
CA SER A 22 8.87 19.00 -25.01
C SER A 22 8.14 19.85 -26.06
N GLU A 23 7.82 21.11 -25.75
CA GLU A 23 7.21 22.04 -26.72
C GLU A 23 8.14 22.32 -27.91
N ALA A 24 9.45 22.40 -27.69
CA ALA A 24 10.42 22.61 -28.77
C ALA A 24 10.49 21.43 -29.74
N ILE A 25 10.30 20.20 -29.26
CA ILE A 25 10.29 18.99 -30.08
C ILE A 25 8.95 18.76 -30.78
N HIS A 26 7.82 19.04 -30.11
CA HIS A 26 6.48 18.79 -30.65
C HIS A 26 5.90 19.92 -31.51
N SER A 27 6.48 21.12 -31.48
CA SER A 27 6.02 22.25 -32.31
C SER A 27 6.55 22.18 -33.74
N SER A 28 6.19 21.12 -34.48
CA SER A 28 6.40 21.03 -35.92
C SER A 28 5.52 22.01 -36.71
N GLU A 29 4.43 22.53 -36.11
CA GLU A 29 3.61 23.60 -36.68
C GLU A 29 3.67 24.86 -35.80
N HIS A 30 4.05 25.98 -36.41
CA HIS A 30 4.35 27.24 -35.70
C HIS A 30 3.12 27.83 -34.99
N ASP A 31 1.91 27.59 -35.52
CA ASP A 31 0.68 28.23 -35.08
C ASP A 31 0.07 27.59 -33.82
N GLU A 32 0.16 26.28 -33.63
CA GLU A 32 -0.38 25.59 -32.44
C GLU A 32 0.34 25.99 -31.14
N PHE A 33 1.65 26.29 -31.22
CA PHE A 33 2.45 26.69 -30.06
C PHE A 33 1.96 28.03 -29.49
N TYR A 34 1.65 29.00 -30.35
CA TYR A 34 1.25 30.33 -29.92
C TYR A 34 -0.15 30.39 -29.31
N ASP A 35 -1.02 29.42 -29.59
CA ASP A 35 -2.34 29.33 -28.97
C ASP A 35 -2.25 28.72 -27.55
N LYS A 36 -1.31 27.79 -27.33
CA LYS A 36 -1.21 27.04 -26.07
C LYS A 36 -0.08 27.50 -25.13
N ASN A 37 0.63 28.59 -25.44
CA ASN A 37 1.74 29.05 -24.61
C ASN A 37 1.28 29.69 -23.29
N LYS A 38 1.75 29.14 -22.17
CA LYS A 38 1.47 29.68 -20.84
C LYS A 38 2.18 31.02 -20.64
N LYS A 39 1.46 32.00 -20.09
CA LYS A 39 1.98 33.28 -19.63
C LYS A 39 2.40 33.22 -18.17
N SER A 40 1.57 32.60 -17.34
CA SER A 40 1.89 32.43 -15.92
C SER A 40 1.16 31.25 -15.32
N THR A 41 1.77 30.62 -14.32
CA THR A 41 1.14 29.59 -13.49
C THR A 41 1.19 30.06 -12.05
N THR A 42 0.03 30.11 -11.41
CA THR A 42 -0.12 30.35 -9.97
C THR A 42 -0.62 29.09 -9.31
N SER A 43 0.08 28.62 -8.29
CA SER A 43 -0.32 27.46 -7.48
C SER A 43 -0.25 27.82 -6.00
N MET A 44 -1.29 27.48 -5.26
CA MET A 44 -1.37 27.69 -3.81
C MET A 44 -1.94 26.45 -3.14
N LEU A 45 -1.28 25.97 -2.09
CA LEU A 45 -1.75 24.90 -1.21
C LEU A 45 -1.72 25.40 0.23
N LEU A 46 -2.89 25.38 0.86
CA LEU A 46 -3.11 25.76 2.25
C LEU A 46 -3.70 24.57 2.99
N SER A 47 -3.10 24.18 4.11
CA SER A 47 -3.65 23.23 5.05
C SER A 47 -3.79 23.88 6.42
N GLN A 48 -4.99 23.82 6.98
CA GLN A 48 -5.32 24.45 8.24
C GLN A 48 -5.85 23.39 9.19
N ALA A 49 -5.03 23.01 10.17
CA ALA A 49 -5.49 22.18 11.29
C ALA A 49 -6.41 23.03 12.18
N LEU A 50 -7.63 22.55 12.44
CA LEU A 50 -8.62 23.19 13.32
C LEU A 50 -8.71 22.48 14.68
N GLY A 51 -7.64 21.78 15.08
CA GLY A 51 -7.60 20.98 16.30
C GLY A 51 -8.67 19.88 16.28
N SER A 52 -9.50 19.83 17.32
CA SER A 52 -10.58 18.84 17.46
C SER A 52 -11.73 19.02 16.47
N LEU A 53 -11.79 20.16 15.76
CA LEU A 53 -12.78 20.38 14.71
C LEU A 53 -12.39 19.70 13.39
N GLY A 54 -11.16 19.23 13.22
CA GLY A 54 -10.69 18.57 12.00
C GLY A 54 -9.65 19.40 11.25
N SER A 55 -9.67 19.31 9.92
CA SER A 55 -8.73 20.03 9.05
C SER A 55 -9.43 20.54 7.81
N VAL A 56 -8.99 21.69 7.31
CA VAL A 56 -9.40 22.27 6.03
C VAL A 56 -8.21 22.31 5.10
N ASN A 57 -8.39 21.91 3.85
CA ASN A 57 -7.39 22.03 2.81
C ASN A 57 -7.95 22.84 1.65
N LEU A 58 -7.14 23.72 1.10
CA LEU A 58 -7.45 24.51 -0.08
C LEU A 58 -6.30 24.43 -1.07
N SER A 59 -6.60 24.00 -2.29
CA SER A 59 -5.71 24.00 -3.43
C SER A 59 -6.28 24.91 -4.51
N TYR A 60 -5.46 25.81 -5.01
CA TYR A 60 -5.80 26.73 -6.08
C TYR A 60 -4.72 26.66 -7.15
N ASN A 61 -5.14 26.41 -8.39
CA ASN A 61 -4.25 26.43 -9.55
C ASN A 61 -4.87 27.33 -10.63
N TYR A 62 -4.05 28.20 -11.21
CA TYR A 62 -4.43 29.05 -12.33
C TYR A 62 -3.31 29.17 -13.35
N ASP A 63 -3.55 28.61 -14.52
CA ASP A 63 -2.71 28.78 -15.70
C ASP A 63 -3.31 29.88 -16.58
N LYS A 64 -2.59 30.98 -16.75
CA LYS A 64 -2.92 32.02 -17.72
C LYS A 64 -2.15 31.79 -19.00
N TYR A 65 -2.79 31.96 -20.15
CA TYR A 65 -2.18 31.85 -21.47
C TYR A 65 -2.00 33.23 -22.10
N TRP A 66 -1.15 33.35 -23.13
CA TRP A 66 -0.94 34.64 -23.80
C TRP A 66 -2.09 35.04 -24.71
N LYS A 67 -2.69 34.08 -25.42
CA LYS A 67 -3.80 34.32 -26.36
C LYS A 67 -5.19 34.02 -25.81
N HIS A 68 -5.32 33.04 -24.92
CA HIS A 68 -6.62 32.63 -24.37
C HIS A 68 -6.76 32.96 -22.89
N GLU A 69 -8.01 33.00 -22.44
CA GLU A 69 -8.31 32.99 -21.01
C GLU A 69 -7.77 31.71 -20.34
N GLY A 70 -7.47 31.82 -19.05
CA GLY A 70 -6.75 30.79 -18.32
C GLY A 70 -7.56 29.53 -17.99
N LYS A 71 -6.85 28.51 -17.51
CA LYS A 71 -7.43 27.34 -16.84
C LYS A 71 -7.32 27.54 -15.34
N LYS A 72 -8.42 27.37 -14.61
CA LYS A 72 -8.49 27.52 -13.15
C LYS A 72 -9.08 26.27 -12.53
N SER A 73 -8.41 25.76 -11.49
CA SER A 73 -8.87 24.66 -10.65
C SER A 73 -8.84 25.09 -9.18
N ILE A 74 -9.94 24.88 -8.47
CA ILE A 74 -10.04 25.07 -7.03
C ILE A 74 -10.47 23.74 -6.43
N ILE A 75 -9.75 23.27 -5.41
CA ILE A 75 -10.17 22.13 -4.59
C ILE A 75 -10.19 22.60 -3.14
N ALA A 76 -11.35 22.60 -2.52
CA ALA A 76 -11.49 22.84 -1.09
C ALA A 76 -11.99 21.54 -0.44
N SER A 77 -11.37 21.12 0.65
CA SER A 77 -11.83 19.95 1.41
C SER A 77 -11.79 20.19 2.91
N TYR A 78 -12.69 19.54 3.61
CA TYR A 78 -12.76 19.52 5.06
C TYR A 78 -12.88 18.08 5.53
N GLY A 79 -12.00 17.68 6.45
CA GLY A 79 -11.96 16.33 6.99
C GLY A 79 -12.00 16.36 8.51
N LYS A 80 -12.81 15.49 9.11
CA LYS A 80 -12.86 15.30 10.56
C LYS A 80 -12.91 13.81 10.90
N ASN A 81 -12.06 13.39 11.83
CA ASN A 81 -12.16 12.09 12.46
C ASN A 81 -12.70 12.26 13.89
N LEU A 82 -13.75 11.53 14.23
CA LEU A 82 -14.37 11.52 15.55
C LEU A 82 -14.52 10.08 16.03
N ASN A 83 -13.68 9.66 16.96
CA ASN A 83 -13.73 8.34 17.59
C ASN A 83 -13.74 7.17 16.56
N GLY A 84 -12.96 7.31 15.48
CA GLY A 84 -12.87 6.33 14.40
C GLY A 84 -13.87 6.56 13.26
N VAL A 85 -14.92 7.36 13.46
CA VAL A 85 -15.81 7.81 12.37
C VAL A 85 -15.09 8.90 11.57
N SER A 86 -14.96 8.69 10.27
CA SER A 86 -14.33 9.66 9.36
C SER A 86 -15.38 10.35 8.51
N LEU A 87 -15.35 11.68 8.49
CA LEU A 87 -16.18 12.52 7.65
C LEU A 87 -15.26 13.35 6.75
N SER A 88 -15.59 13.42 5.46
CA SER A 88 -14.91 14.25 4.48
C SER A 88 -15.93 14.97 3.61
N LEU A 89 -15.69 16.27 3.40
CA LEU A 89 -16.41 17.10 2.46
C LEU A 89 -15.41 17.67 1.48
N SER A 90 -15.75 17.71 0.19
CA SER A 90 -14.90 18.31 -0.82
C SER A 90 -15.71 19.02 -1.88
N TYR A 91 -15.14 20.10 -2.40
CA TYR A 91 -15.65 20.89 -3.50
C TYR A 91 -14.52 21.11 -4.49
N THR A 92 -14.75 20.75 -5.74
CA THR A 92 -13.80 20.94 -6.83
C THR A 92 -14.46 21.79 -7.91
N LYS A 93 -13.87 22.92 -8.26
CA LYS A 93 -14.23 23.70 -9.44
C LYS A 93 -13.13 23.56 -10.48
N SER A 94 -13.48 23.10 -11.68
CA SER A 94 -12.59 23.10 -12.83
C SER A 94 -13.15 23.96 -13.93
N THR A 95 -12.36 24.92 -14.39
CA THR A 95 -12.72 25.84 -15.48
C THR A 95 -11.59 25.89 -16.49
N SER A 96 -11.91 25.68 -17.74
CA SER A 96 -10.98 25.77 -18.87
C SER A 96 -11.70 26.44 -20.01
N LYS A 97 -11.26 27.66 -20.33
CA LYS A 97 -11.81 28.43 -21.45
C LYS A 97 -11.33 27.92 -22.81
N ILE A 98 -10.22 27.19 -22.82
CA ILE A 98 -9.66 26.56 -24.03
C ILE A 98 -10.50 25.35 -24.46
N SER A 99 -10.98 24.55 -23.50
CA SER A 99 -11.84 23.38 -23.76
C SER A 99 -13.33 23.65 -23.53
N GLU A 100 -13.70 24.91 -23.24
CA GLU A 100 -15.07 25.31 -22.86
C GLU A 100 -15.66 24.48 -21.70
N GLU A 101 -14.81 23.98 -20.82
CA GLU A 101 -15.20 23.19 -19.67
C GLU A 101 -15.40 24.09 -18.45
N ASN A 102 -16.54 23.95 -17.78
CA ASN A 102 -16.80 24.55 -16.49
C ASN A 102 -17.64 23.58 -15.66
N GLU A 103 -17.04 22.97 -14.66
CA GLU A 103 -17.67 21.95 -13.84
C GLU A 103 -17.38 22.19 -12.37
N ASP A 104 -18.43 22.11 -11.57
CA ASP A 104 -18.39 22.13 -10.13
C ASP A 104 -18.76 20.74 -9.61
N LEU A 105 -17.91 20.14 -8.79
CA LEU A 105 -18.13 18.84 -8.16
C LEU A 105 -18.17 19.02 -6.64
N PHE A 106 -19.26 18.59 -6.01
CA PHE A 106 -19.37 18.44 -4.58
C PHE A 106 -19.28 16.96 -4.22
N SER A 107 -18.59 16.63 -3.14
CA SER A 107 -18.55 15.25 -2.63
C SER A 107 -18.53 15.20 -1.12
N PHE A 108 -19.35 14.33 -0.56
CA PHE A 108 -19.44 14.02 0.86
C PHE A 108 -19.13 12.55 1.06
N LEU A 109 -18.30 12.22 2.04
CA LEU A 109 -17.95 10.86 2.41
C LEU A 109 -18.06 10.69 3.93
N LEU A 110 -18.75 9.64 4.35
CA LEU A 110 -18.87 9.20 5.72
C LEU A 110 -18.41 7.75 5.80
N SER A 111 -17.49 7.45 6.72
CA SER A 111 -17.02 6.10 7.02
C SER A 111 -17.16 5.84 8.52
N VAL A 112 -17.91 4.81 8.87
CA VAL A 112 -18.23 4.42 10.25
C VAL A 112 -17.63 3.03 10.52
N PRO A 113 -16.70 2.89 11.47
CA PRO A 113 -16.15 1.60 11.84
C PRO A 113 -17.23 0.77 12.53
N LEU A 114 -17.40 -0.46 12.07
CA LEU A 114 -18.33 -1.45 12.62
C LEU A 114 -17.66 -2.44 13.56
N GLN A 115 -16.34 -2.32 13.79
CA GLN A 115 -15.55 -3.29 14.54
C GLN A 115 -16.10 -3.57 15.95
N LYS A 116 -16.64 -2.56 16.63
CA LYS A 116 -17.26 -2.73 17.96
C LYS A 116 -18.55 -3.56 17.94
N LEU A 117 -19.23 -3.64 16.79
CA LEU A 117 -20.48 -4.37 16.61
C LEU A 117 -20.21 -5.78 16.07
N THR A 118 -19.23 -5.93 15.17
CA THR A 118 -19.00 -7.17 14.42
C THR A 118 -17.82 -7.98 14.95
N ASN A 119 -16.95 -7.43 15.79
CA ASN A 119 -15.63 -7.98 16.15
C ASN A 119 -14.68 -8.20 14.95
N HIS A 120 -15.01 -7.64 13.78
CA HIS A 120 -14.22 -7.74 12.57
C HIS A 120 -13.86 -6.33 12.08
N GLU A 121 -12.72 -6.17 11.43
CA GLU A 121 -12.32 -4.89 10.85
C GLU A 121 -13.20 -4.60 9.62
N MET A 122 -14.28 -3.86 9.84
CA MET A 122 -15.30 -3.53 8.85
C MET A 122 -15.73 -2.08 8.99
N TYR A 123 -16.14 -1.46 7.89
CA TYR A 123 -16.60 -0.08 7.82
C TYR A 123 -17.86 0.01 6.97
N ALA A 124 -18.88 0.70 7.48
CA ALA A 124 -19.99 1.18 6.67
C ALA A 124 -19.61 2.52 6.04
N THR A 125 -19.85 2.65 4.75
CA THR A 125 -19.49 3.85 3.98
C THR A 125 -20.73 4.41 3.30
N TYR A 126 -20.91 5.72 3.39
CA TYR A 126 -21.86 6.47 2.58
C TYR A 126 -21.09 7.57 1.85
N GLN A 127 -21.29 7.66 0.54
CA GLN A 127 -20.70 8.70 -0.28
C GLN A 127 -21.79 9.35 -1.12
N ASN A 128 -21.74 10.67 -1.23
CA ASN A 128 -22.53 11.43 -2.17
C ASN A 128 -21.57 12.20 -3.08
N SER A 129 -21.86 12.24 -4.38
CA SER A 129 -21.16 13.09 -5.33
C SER A 129 -22.16 13.75 -6.26
N SER A 130 -22.03 15.06 -6.48
CA SER A 130 -22.91 15.85 -7.34
C SER A 130 -22.07 16.76 -8.20
N SER A 131 -22.31 16.74 -9.51
CA SER A 131 -21.65 17.63 -10.46
C SER A 131 -22.65 18.66 -11.00
N SER A 132 -22.19 19.84 -11.36
CA SER A 132 -23.01 20.82 -12.10
C SER A 132 -23.37 20.33 -13.52
N LYS A 133 -22.65 19.33 -14.04
CA LYS A 133 -22.85 18.75 -15.38
C LYS A 133 -23.45 17.35 -15.38
N HIS A 134 -23.40 16.64 -14.26
CA HIS A 134 -23.84 15.25 -14.14
C HIS A 134 -24.75 15.05 -12.93
N ASP A 135 -25.56 14.00 -12.97
CA ASP A 135 -26.52 13.69 -11.93
C ASP A 135 -25.85 13.36 -10.58
N MET A 136 -26.63 13.50 -9.51
CA MET A 136 -26.16 13.23 -8.16
C MET A 136 -26.13 11.72 -7.89
N ASN A 137 -24.99 11.22 -7.44
CA ASN A 137 -24.81 9.82 -7.06
C ASN A 137 -24.80 9.65 -5.55
N HIS A 138 -25.47 8.60 -5.08
CA HIS A 138 -25.46 8.13 -3.71
C HIS A 138 -24.92 6.71 -3.65
N ASP A 139 -23.77 6.52 -3.01
CA ASP A 139 -23.15 5.22 -2.81
C ASP A 139 -23.30 4.82 -1.33
N LEU A 140 -23.84 3.62 -1.09
CA LEU A 140 -23.91 2.98 0.21
C LEU A 140 -23.14 1.66 0.13
N GLY A 141 -22.22 1.42 1.06
CA GLY A 141 -21.41 0.22 1.02
C GLY A 141 -20.87 -0.23 2.35
N ILE A 142 -20.33 -1.43 2.35
CA ILE A 142 -19.57 -2.03 3.45
C ILE A 142 -18.22 -2.47 2.88
N THR A 143 -17.17 -2.17 3.62
CA THR A 143 -15.80 -2.61 3.31
C THR A 143 -15.25 -3.39 4.50
N GLY A 144 -14.35 -4.33 4.25
CA GLY A 144 -13.78 -5.13 5.33
C GLY A 144 -12.45 -5.77 5.01
N VAL A 145 -11.77 -6.17 6.08
CA VAL A 145 -10.48 -6.84 6.07
C VAL A 145 -10.60 -8.14 6.87
N ALA A 146 -10.06 -9.24 6.35
CA ALA A 146 -10.12 -10.55 6.99
C ALA A 146 -8.83 -11.36 6.77
N PHE A 147 -8.73 -12.51 7.46
CA PHE A 147 -7.61 -13.45 7.34
C PHE A 147 -6.23 -12.82 7.61
N ASN A 148 -6.11 -12.07 8.71
CA ASN A 148 -4.88 -11.33 9.07
C ASN A 148 -4.44 -10.39 7.94
N SER A 149 -5.40 -9.62 7.44
CA SER A 149 -5.21 -8.64 6.36
C SER A 149 -4.79 -9.24 5.01
N GLN A 150 -5.04 -10.52 4.79
CA GLN A 150 -4.86 -11.15 3.46
C GLN A 150 -6.04 -10.88 2.53
N LEU A 151 -7.27 -10.86 3.05
CA LEU A 151 -8.46 -10.55 2.28
C LEU A 151 -8.88 -9.11 2.53
N THR A 152 -9.07 -8.34 1.47
CA THR A 152 -9.82 -7.07 1.51
C THR A 152 -11.00 -7.19 0.57
N TRP A 153 -12.17 -6.71 1.00
CA TRP A 153 -13.39 -6.80 0.22
C TRP A 153 -14.27 -5.57 0.42
N GLN A 154 -15.11 -5.29 -0.57
CA GLN A 154 -16.11 -4.24 -0.52
C GLN A 154 -17.34 -4.66 -1.32
N ALA A 155 -18.50 -4.26 -0.81
CA ALA A 155 -19.78 -4.33 -1.47
C ALA A 155 -20.45 -2.97 -1.37
N ARG A 156 -20.83 -2.38 -2.50
CA ARG A 156 -21.53 -1.10 -2.54
C ARG A 156 -22.66 -1.10 -3.55
N GLY A 157 -23.78 -0.47 -3.19
CA GLY A 157 -24.85 -0.10 -4.08
C GLY A 157 -24.78 1.40 -4.36
N GLN A 158 -25.13 1.79 -5.58
CA GLN A 158 -25.18 3.16 -6.03
C GLN A 158 -26.56 3.46 -6.60
N ILE A 159 -27.08 4.64 -6.29
CA ILE A 159 -28.29 5.21 -6.88
C ILE A 159 -27.89 6.54 -7.51
N GLU A 160 -28.12 6.65 -8.82
CA GLU A 160 -27.98 7.90 -9.58
C GLU A 160 -29.34 8.59 -9.63
N ASP A 161 -29.40 9.82 -9.12
CA ASP A 161 -30.60 10.66 -9.05
C ASP A 161 -30.93 11.25 -10.44
N LYS A 162 -31.34 10.35 -11.35
CA LYS A 162 -31.87 10.63 -12.68
C LYS A 162 -33.40 10.59 -12.68
N SER A 163 -34.02 11.08 -13.76
CA SER A 163 -35.46 10.92 -14.03
C SER A 163 -35.97 9.46 -13.99
N LYS A 164 -35.09 8.46 -14.03
CA LYS A 164 -35.41 7.02 -13.93
C LYS A 164 -34.73 6.28 -12.76
N ASN A 165 -34.00 6.96 -11.88
CA ASN A 165 -33.27 6.37 -10.74
C ASN A 165 -32.45 5.12 -11.12
N GLN A 166 -31.33 5.33 -11.81
CA GLN A 166 -30.49 4.21 -12.22
C GLN A 166 -29.75 3.62 -11.02
N LYS A 167 -29.70 2.28 -10.96
CA LYS A 167 -29.04 1.55 -9.87
C LYS A 167 -27.81 0.84 -10.39
N ALA A 168 -26.76 0.86 -9.59
CA ALA A 168 -25.58 0.04 -9.83
C ALA A 168 -25.16 -0.70 -8.56
N THR A 169 -24.58 -1.87 -8.74
CA THR A 169 -24.01 -2.70 -7.68
C THR A 169 -22.57 -3.00 -8.02
N PHE A 170 -21.69 -2.85 -7.05
CA PHE A 170 -20.27 -3.14 -7.18
C PHE A 170 -19.84 -4.07 -6.05
N LEU A 171 -19.12 -5.12 -6.41
CA LEU A 171 -18.45 -6.01 -5.48
C LEU A 171 -16.99 -6.09 -5.89
N ASN A 172 -16.09 -6.04 -4.92
CA ASN A 172 -14.66 -6.24 -5.16
C ASN A 172 -14.06 -7.01 -4.00
N ALA A 173 -13.14 -7.91 -4.32
CA ALA A 173 -12.38 -8.67 -3.35
C ALA A 173 -10.95 -8.86 -3.87
N SER A 174 -9.97 -8.80 -2.98
CA SER A 174 -8.58 -9.09 -3.30
C SER A 174 -7.92 -9.87 -2.17
N TRP A 175 -7.16 -10.87 -2.56
CA TRP A 175 -6.44 -11.79 -1.69
C TRP A 175 -4.93 -11.66 -1.93
N ARG A 176 -4.21 -11.29 -0.86
CA ARG A 176 -2.75 -11.31 -0.79
C ARG A 176 -2.28 -12.68 -0.33
N GLY A 177 -1.78 -13.47 -1.27
CA GLY A 177 -1.23 -14.80 -1.01
C GLY A 177 0.28 -14.80 -0.90
N THR A 178 0.84 -15.99 -0.69
CA THR A 178 2.29 -16.20 -0.59
C THR A 178 3.00 -16.03 -1.93
N TYR A 179 2.35 -16.44 -3.02
CA TYR A 179 2.95 -16.46 -4.37
C TYR A 179 2.48 -15.31 -5.28
N GLY A 180 1.74 -14.35 -4.73
CA GLY A 180 1.12 -13.27 -5.51
C GLY A 180 -0.17 -12.78 -4.90
N GLU A 181 -0.83 -11.89 -5.60
CA GLU A 181 -2.11 -11.30 -5.26
C GLU A 181 -3.12 -11.59 -6.37
N ILE A 182 -4.35 -11.91 -5.98
CA ILE A 182 -5.47 -12.10 -6.90
C ILE A 182 -6.62 -11.20 -6.49
N GLY A 183 -7.25 -10.54 -7.45
CA GLY A 183 -8.44 -9.73 -7.24
C GLY A 183 -9.53 -10.08 -8.23
N ALA A 184 -10.76 -9.85 -7.80
CA ALA A 184 -11.95 -9.95 -8.61
C ALA A 184 -12.85 -8.76 -8.34
N ASN A 185 -13.49 -8.25 -9.38
CA ASN A 185 -14.49 -7.20 -9.29
C ASN A 185 -15.69 -7.54 -10.17
N TYR A 186 -16.85 -7.09 -9.72
CA TYR A 186 -18.12 -7.23 -10.38
C TYR A 186 -18.81 -5.88 -10.33
N SER A 187 -19.26 -5.38 -11.47
CA SER A 187 -20.14 -4.22 -11.54
C SER A 187 -21.34 -4.52 -12.41
N HIS A 188 -22.50 -4.10 -11.96
CA HIS A 188 -23.74 -4.24 -12.71
C HIS A 188 -24.56 -2.98 -12.57
N ASN A 189 -24.98 -2.43 -13.71
CA ASN A 189 -25.98 -1.38 -13.78
C ASN A 189 -27.08 -1.80 -14.77
N GLU A 190 -28.03 -0.92 -15.06
CA GLU A 190 -29.16 -1.23 -15.94
C GLU A 190 -28.79 -1.60 -17.38
N ILE A 191 -27.59 -1.22 -17.83
CA ILE A 191 -27.16 -1.32 -19.24
C ILE A 191 -26.06 -2.36 -19.41
N ASN A 192 -25.14 -2.42 -18.46
CA ASN A 192 -23.89 -3.19 -18.53
C ASN A 192 -23.72 -4.12 -17.32
N ARG A 193 -22.96 -5.19 -17.55
CA ARG A 193 -22.49 -6.09 -16.51
C ARG A 193 -21.04 -6.44 -16.81
N ASP A 194 -20.14 -6.01 -15.95
CA ASP A 194 -18.71 -6.20 -16.09
C ASP A 194 -18.19 -7.12 -14.99
N ILE A 195 -17.31 -8.03 -15.37
CA ILE A 195 -16.58 -8.92 -14.46
C ILE A 195 -15.11 -8.76 -14.79
N GLY A 196 -14.33 -8.35 -13.79
CA GLY A 196 -12.88 -8.23 -13.88
C GLY A 196 -12.18 -9.20 -12.94
N MET A 197 -11.06 -9.73 -13.39
CA MET A 197 -10.12 -10.48 -12.55
C MET A 197 -8.71 -9.95 -12.80
N ASN A 198 -7.91 -9.83 -11.75
CA ASN A 198 -6.52 -9.41 -11.83
C ASN A 198 -5.64 -10.35 -11.03
N VAL A 199 -4.47 -10.68 -11.57
CA VAL A 199 -3.43 -11.44 -10.87
C VAL A 199 -2.15 -10.64 -10.98
N SER A 200 -1.46 -10.43 -9.86
CA SER A 200 -0.17 -9.75 -9.82
C SER A 200 0.78 -10.49 -8.89
N GLY A 201 2.08 -10.35 -9.12
CA GLY A 201 3.08 -11.08 -8.37
C GLY A 201 4.48 -10.74 -8.88
N GLY A 202 5.48 -11.25 -8.17
CA GLY A 202 6.88 -11.07 -8.47
C GLY A 202 7.60 -12.40 -8.64
N VAL A 203 8.65 -12.39 -9.47
CA VAL A 203 9.56 -13.51 -9.68
C VAL A 203 10.98 -13.03 -9.49
N ILE A 204 11.76 -13.76 -8.70
CA ILE A 204 13.21 -13.59 -8.59
C ILE A 204 13.88 -14.88 -9.04
N ALA A 205 14.69 -14.78 -10.10
CA ALA A 205 15.64 -15.83 -10.47
C ALA A 205 16.97 -15.58 -9.74
N HIS A 206 17.45 -16.57 -8.99
CA HIS A 206 18.65 -16.49 -8.18
C HIS A 206 19.45 -17.79 -8.22
N SER A 207 20.61 -17.80 -7.56
CA SER A 207 21.54 -18.95 -7.51
C SER A 207 20.93 -20.28 -7.05
N SER A 208 19.77 -20.25 -6.37
CA SER A 208 19.10 -21.43 -5.81
C SER A 208 17.77 -21.74 -6.52
N GLY A 209 17.51 -21.12 -7.67
CA GLY A 209 16.32 -21.34 -8.51
C GLY A 209 15.45 -20.10 -8.68
N ILE A 210 14.16 -20.31 -8.86
CA ILE A 210 13.16 -19.26 -9.08
C ILE A 210 12.25 -19.19 -7.86
N THR A 211 12.08 -18.00 -7.27
CA THR A 211 11.14 -17.78 -6.17
C THR A 211 10.02 -16.86 -6.63
N PHE A 212 8.78 -17.24 -6.33
CA PHE A 212 7.58 -16.45 -6.59
C PHE A 212 7.15 -15.73 -5.31
N GLY A 213 6.53 -14.57 -5.44
CA GLY A 213 6.04 -13.79 -4.33
C GLY A 213 5.02 -12.74 -4.75
N GLN A 214 4.66 -11.88 -3.81
CA GLN A 214 3.88 -10.67 -4.12
C GLN A 214 4.68 -9.73 -5.04
N SER A 215 3.99 -8.76 -5.66
CA SER A 215 4.60 -7.80 -6.58
C SER A 215 5.84 -7.13 -5.96
N ILE A 216 6.92 -7.06 -6.72
CA ILE A 216 8.23 -6.55 -6.27
C ILE A 216 8.29 -5.05 -6.54
N SER A 217 8.62 -4.26 -5.51
CA SER A 217 9.01 -2.86 -5.68
C SER A 217 10.47 -2.77 -6.16
N ASP A 218 11.00 -1.58 -6.42
CA ASP A 218 12.33 -1.42 -7.01
C ASP A 218 13.44 -2.05 -6.17
N THR A 219 13.29 -2.07 -4.85
CA THR A 219 14.28 -2.63 -3.91
C THR A 219 13.62 -3.68 -3.03
N ALA A 220 14.20 -4.88 -2.97
CA ALA A 220 13.57 -6.05 -2.36
C ALA A 220 14.58 -6.96 -1.67
N ALA A 221 14.07 -7.87 -0.84
CA ALA A 221 14.90 -8.94 -0.26
C ALA A 221 14.43 -10.33 -0.70
N LEU A 222 15.39 -11.17 -1.09
CA LEU A 222 15.21 -12.61 -1.16
C LEU A 222 15.48 -13.21 0.23
N VAL A 223 14.42 -13.69 0.88
CA VAL A 223 14.51 -14.40 2.15
C VAL A 223 14.87 -15.85 1.88
N GLU A 224 15.93 -16.33 2.52
CA GLU A 224 16.41 -17.70 2.46
C GLU A 224 16.39 -18.32 3.86
N ALA A 225 15.40 -19.16 4.13
CA ALA A 225 15.25 -19.96 5.35
C ALA A 225 15.14 -21.45 4.96
N LYS A 226 16.26 -22.01 4.47
CA LYS A 226 16.31 -23.36 3.88
C LYS A 226 15.63 -24.42 4.75
N GLY A 227 14.74 -25.21 4.15
CA GLY A 227 14.06 -26.31 4.84
C GLY A 227 12.93 -25.88 5.79
N VAL A 228 12.63 -24.59 5.88
CA VAL A 228 11.50 -24.08 6.67
C VAL A 228 10.41 -23.57 5.74
N SER A 229 9.38 -24.36 5.54
CA SER A 229 8.21 -24.00 4.72
C SER A 229 7.14 -23.29 5.57
N GLY A 230 6.46 -22.30 5.00
CA GLY A 230 5.31 -21.64 5.61
C GLY A 230 5.62 -20.61 6.70
N ALA A 231 6.89 -20.30 6.94
CA ALA A 231 7.31 -19.29 7.91
C ALA A 231 6.87 -17.90 7.46
N LYS A 232 6.11 -17.21 8.30
CA LYS A 232 5.53 -15.90 7.99
C LYS A 232 6.58 -14.80 8.19
N VAL A 233 6.65 -13.88 7.24
CA VAL A 233 7.42 -12.64 7.39
C VAL A 233 6.54 -11.60 8.08
N LEU A 234 7.04 -10.96 9.14
CA LEU A 234 6.31 -9.95 9.90
C LEU A 234 6.12 -8.67 9.08
N GLY A 235 5.02 -7.96 9.35
CA GLY A 235 4.66 -6.71 8.66
C GLY A 235 4.10 -6.89 7.24
N LEU A 236 4.19 -8.10 6.65
CA LEU A 236 3.73 -8.38 5.29
C LEU A 236 2.60 -9.43 5.28
N PRO A 237 1.33 -9.01 5.12
CA PRO A 237 0.20 -9.93 5.06
C PRO A 237 0.34 -10.96 3.92
N GLY A 238 0.21 -12.24 4.23
CA GLY A 238 0.24 -13.35 3.26
C GLY A 238 1.63 -13.82 2.81
N VAL A 239 2.69 -13.05 3.10
CA VAL A 239 4.07 -13.42 2.75
C VAL A 239 4.57 -14.53 3.67
N ARG A 240 4.87 -15.68 3.07
CA ARG A 240 5.41 -16.87 3.75
C ARG A 240 6.52 -17.50 2.92
N THR A 241 7.38 -18.27 3.56
CA THR A 241 8.35 -19.11 2.84
C THR A 241 7.65 -20.20 2.03
N ASP A 242 8.13 -20.42 0.81
CA ASP A 242 7.71 -21.49 -0.08
C ASP A 242 8.15 -22.87 0.46
N PHE A 243 7.81 -23.92 -0.27
CA PHE A 243 8.15 -25.30 0.08
C PHE A 243 9.66 -25.57 0.17
N ARG A 244 10.52 -24.71 -0.40
CA ARG A 244 11.99 -24.81 -0.32
C ARG A 244 12.57 -23.94 0.80
N GLY A 245 11.77 -23.06 1.39
CA GLY A 245 12.19 -22.10 2.39
C GLY A 245 12.57 -20.72 1.85
N TYR A 246 12.06 -20.33 0.67
CA TYR A 246 12.34 -19.02 0.07
C TYR A 246 11.09 -18.15 0.00
N THR A 247 11.25 -16.84 0.18
CA THR A 247 10.19 -15.87 -0.11
C THR A 247 10.77 -14.53 -0.49
N ILE A 248 9.90 -13.61 -0.87
CA ILE A 248 10.28 -12.27 -1.30
C ILE A 248 9.68 -11.26 -0.31
N SER A 249 10.55 -10.45 0.28
CA SER A 249 10.14 -9.22 0.94
C SER A 249 10.06 -8.13 -0.12
N SER A 250 8.83 -7.84 -0.55
CA SER A 250 8.52 -7.03 -1.74
C SER A 250 8.93 -5.56 -1.68
N TYR A 251 9.23 -5.03 -0.50
CA TYR A 251 9.58 -3.62 -0.31
C TYR A 251 10.66 -3.48 0.74
N LEU A 252 11.75 -2.81 0.38
CA LEU A 252 12.78 -2.29 1.28
C LEU A 252 13.03 -0.83 0.96
N THR A 253 13.37 -0.04 1.98
CA THR A 253 13.74 1.35 1.75
C THR A 253 15.25 1.46 1.44
N PRO A 254 15.64 2.01 0.27
CA PRO A 254 17.05 2.17 -0.08
C PRO A 254 17.83 3.01 0.94
N TYR A 255 19.12 2.68 1.11
CA TYR A 255 20.08 3.38 1.97
C TYR A 255 19.69 3.46 3.45
N MET A 256 18.70 2.68 3.88
CA MET A 256 18.24 2.63 5.26
C MET A 256 18.33 1.22 5.83
N ASN A 257 18.36 1.13 7.16
CA ASN A 257 18.27 -0.12 7.87
C ASN A 257 16.86 -0.69 7.70
N ASN A 258 16.78 -1.87 7.07
CA ASN A 258 15.54 -2.63 6.96
C ASN A 258 15.69 -3.90 7.79
N PHE A 259 14.75 -4.12 8.70
CA PHE A 259 14.66 -5.35 9.48
C PHE A 259 13.67 -6.28 8.82
N ILE A 260 14.14 -7.46 8.46
CA ILE A 260 13.30 -8.54 7.95
C ILE A 260 13.19 -9.53 9.10
N SER A 261 11.95 -9.80 9.50
CA SER A 261 11.67 -10.58 10.71
C SER A 261 10.76 -11.75 10.36
N ILE A 262 11.12 -12.95 10.81
CA ILE A 262 10.30 -14.16 10.69
C ILE A 262 9.53 -14.36 12.00
N ASP A 263 8.24 -14.65 11.90
CA ASP A 263 7.38 -14.96 13.04
C ASP A 263 7.66 -16.40 13.54
N PRO A 264 8.31 -16.56 14.71
CA PRO A 264 8.68 -17.88 15.22
C PRO A 264 7.47 -18.74 15.57
N THR A 265 6.29 -18.15 15.80
CA THR A 265 5.05 -18.89 16.13
C THR A 265 4.48 -19.64 14.92
N THR A 266 4.93 -19.28 13.72
CA THR A 266 4.48 -19.89 12.46
C THR A 266 5.43 -20.97 11.95
N LEU A 267 6.53 -21.23 12.66
CA LEU A 267 7.49 -22.26 12.30
C LEU A 267 6.88 -23.65 12.48
N PRO A 268 7.14 -24.59 11.57
CA PRO A 268 6.86 -26.00 11.80
C PRO A 268 7.48 -26.50 13.11
N ILE A 269 6.79 -27.42 13.81
CA ILE A 269 7.18 -27.97 15.13
C ILE A 269 8.63 -28.52 15.15
N ASN A 270 9.08 -29.05 14.02
CA ASN A 270 10.38 -29.65 13.82
C ASN A 270 11.41 -28.68 13.21
N THR A 271 11.24 -27.38 13.40
CA THR A 271 12.16 -26.37 12.88
C THR A 271 12.45 -25.32 13.93
N ASP A 272 13.67 -24.79 13.88
CA ASP A 272 14.12 -23.70 14.74
C ASP A 272 14.94 -22.69 13.92
N ILE A 273 14.78 -21.42 14.27
CA ILE A 273 15.52 -20.30 13.69
C ILE A 273 16.13 -19.50 14.84
N ARG A 274 17.46 -19.60 14.99
CA ARG A 274 18.17 -18.95 16.11
C ARG A 274 18.15 -17.43 16.06
N GLN A 275 18.09 -16.87 14.86
CA GLN A 275 18.05 -15.42 14.62
C GLN A 275 16.84 -15.12 13.76
N THR A 276 15.77 -14.62 14.38
CA THR A 276 14.50 -14.29 13.71
C THR A 276 14.53 -12.98 12.95
N ASP A 277 15.57 -12.16 13.15
CA ASP A 277 15.68 -10.81 12.63
C ASP A 277 17.00 -10.63 11.87
N ILE A 278 16.90 -10.26 10.59
CA ILE A 278 18.05 -9.96 9.73
C ILE A 278 17.94 -8.49 9.31
N GLN A 279 19.00 -7.73 9.57
CA GLN A 279 19.13 -6.36 9.13
C GLN A 279 19.85 -6.31 7.78
N VAL A 280 19.29 -5.55 6.83
CA VAL A 280 19.90 -5.28 5.52
C VAL A 280 19.86 -3.78 5.21
N VAL A 281 20.84 -3.32 4.41
CA VAL A 281 20.92 -1.93 3.93
C VAL A 281 21.12 -1.95 2.41
N PRO A 282 20.03 -2.04 1.63
CA PRO A 282 20.12 -2.15 0.18
C PRO A 282 20.38 -0.79 -0.48
N THR A 283 21.05 -0.77 -1.63
CA THR A 283 21.01 0.39 -2.54
C THR A 283 19.72 0.39 -3.34
N GLU A 284 19.41 1.49 -4.01
CA GLU A 284 18.25 1.56 -4.91
C GLU A 284 18.37 0.53 -6.03
N GLY A 285 17.28 -0.20 -6.32
CA GLY A 285 17.26 -1.25 -7.32
C GLY A 285 17.86 -2.59 -6.86
N ALA A 286 18.37 -2.69 -5.64
CA ALA A 286 19.05 -3.90 -5.18
C ALA A 286 18.07 -4.99 -4.72
N ILE A 287 18.39 -6.23 -5.12
CA ILE A 287 17.79 -7.44 -4.55
C ILE A 287 18.82 -8.05 -3.58
N VAL A 288 18.64 -7.79 -2.30
CA VAL A 288 19.55 -8.30 -1.25
C VAL A 288 19.08 -9.65 -0.73
N LYS A 289 20.03 -10.48 -0.30
CA LYS A 289 19.70 -11.79 0.27
C LYS A 289 19.67 -11.71 1.80
N ALA A 290 18.56 -12.11 2.41
CA ALA A 290 18.41 -12.25 3.86
C ALA A 290 18.45 -13.74 4.24
N VAL A 291 19.59 -14.19 4.77
CA VAL A 291 19.84 -15.61 5.06
C VAL A 291 19.59 -15.92 6.52
N TYR A 292 18.64 -16.82 6.78
CA TYR A 292 18.31 -17.35 8.10
C TYR A 292 18.99 -18.70 8.30
N LYS A 293 19.70 -18.85 9.41
CA LYS A 293 20.26 -20.14 9.82
C LYS A 293 19.15 -20.97 10.45
N THR A 294 18.69 -21.97 9.71
CA THR A 294 17.61 -22.87 10.10
C THR A 294 18.19 -24.19 10.61
N SER A 295 17.54 -24.73 11.65
CA SER A 295 17.77 -26.10 12.13
C SER A 295 16.49 -26.89 11.90
N VAL A 296 16.56 -27.97 11.12
CA VAL A 296 15.43 -28.87 10.90
C VAL A 296 15.68 -30.13 11.73
N GLY A 297 14.79 -30.42 12.67
CA GLY A 297 14.91 -31.53 13.60
C GLY A 297 13.95 -31.40 14.79
N THR A 298 13.99 -32.37 15.69
CA THR A 298 13.14 -32.35 16.89
C THR A 298 13.78 -31.52 17.99
N ASN A 299 13.06 -30.52 18.49
CA ASN A 299 13.46 -29.79 19.69
C ASN A 299 13.19 -30.65 20.92
N ALA A 300 14.22 -30.89 21.74
CA ALA A 300 14.10 -31.67 22.97
C ALA A 300 14.77 -30.93 24.14
N LEU A 301 14.07 -30.86 25.27
CA LEU A 301 14.64 -30.43 26.53
C LEU A 301 15.16 -31.66 27.28
N ILE A 302 16.48 -31.78 27.37
CA ILE A 302 17.14 -32.97 27.93
C ILE A 302 17.74 -32.62 29.30
N ARG A 303 17.40 -33.41 30.33
CA ARG A 303 18.04 -33.33 31.64
C ARG A 303 19.21 -34.32 31.70
N ILE A 304 20.44 -33.81 31.82
CA ILE A 304 21.65 -34.63 31.91
C ILE A 304 22.20 -34.60 33.32
N THR A 305 22.37 -35.78 33.91
CA THR A 305 22.99 -35.99 35.22
C THR A 305 24.29 -36.76 35.07
N ARG A 306 25.33 -36.37 35.81
CA ARG A 306 26.59 -37.12 35.90
C ARG A 306 26.35 -38.47 36.58
N THR A 307 27.32 -39.38 36.45
CA THR A 307 27.31 -40.71 37.11
C THR A 307 27.17 -40.63 38.63
N ASN A 308 27.50 -39.49 39.23
CA ASN A 308 27.34 -39.20 40.66
C ASN A 308 25.97 -38.58 41.04
N GLY A 309 25.00 -38.57 40.12
CA GLY A 309 23.64 -38.05 40.34
C GLY A 309 23.51 -36.51 40.34
N LYS A 310 24.61 -35.77 40.23
CA LYS A 310 24.57 -34.29 40.19
C LYS A 310 24.25 -33.79 38.77
N PRO A 311 23.46 -32.71 38.62
CA PRO A 311 23.23 -32.07 37.33
C PRO A 311 24.54 -31.50 36.76
N LEU A 312 24.60 -31.33 35.44
CA LEU A 312 25.68 -30.57 34.82
C LEU A 312 25.68 -29.12 35.31
N ALA A 313 26.86 -28.52 35.39
CA ALA A 313 27.00 -27.12 35.77
C ALA A 313 26.40 -26.22 34.68
N LEU A 314 25.76 -25.12 35.10
CA LEU A 314 25.27 -24.08 34.20
C LEU A 314 26.44 -23.55 33.35
N GLY A 315 26.21 -23.33 32.06
CA GLY A 315 27.26 -22.92 31.11
C GLY A 315 28.05 -24.08 30.49
N THR A 316 27.77 -25.34 30.84
CA THR A 316 28.39 -26.50 30.17
C THR A 316 27.96 -26.55 28.70
N VAL A 317 28.91 -26.60 27.77
CA VAL A 317 28.65 -26.75 26.33
C VAL A 317 28.45 -28.23 25.99
N LEU A 318 27.33 -28.54 25.35
CA LEU A 318 26.97 -29.85 24.84
C LEU A 318 27.03 -29.82 23.31
N SER A 319 27.67 -30.81 22.70
CA SER A 319 27.73 -30.95 21.25
C SER A 319 27.17 -32.31 20.83
N LEU A 320 26.14 -32.31 19.99
CA LEU A 320 25.66 -33.52 19.33
C LEU A 320 26.59 -33.82 18.15
N LYS A 321 27.10 -35.05 18.05
CA LYS A 321 27.93 -35.50 16.91
C LYS A 321 27.21 -36.62 16.17
N ASN A 322 27.37 -36.68 14.86
CA ASN A 322 26.96 -37.85 14.08
C ASN A 322 27.95 -39.01 14.30
N ASN A 323 27.66 -40.19 13.72
CA ASN A 323 28.54 -41.37 13.81
C ASN A 323 29.94 -41.15 13.21
N ASP A 324 30.10 -40.17 12.32
CA ASP A 324 31.38 -39.79 11.72
C ASP A 324 32.14 -38.72 12.55
N GLY A 325 31.61 -38.36 13.73
CA GLY A 325 32.22 -37.39 14.63
C GLY A 325 31.99 -35.92 14.27
N VAL A 326 31.18 -35.63 13.24
CA VAL A 326 30.83 -34.28 12.81
C VAL A 326 29.80 -33.66 13.76
N ILE A 327 30.09 -32.47 14.29
CA ILE A 327 29.19 -31.74 15.18
C ILE A 327 27.95 -31.30 14.39
N GLN A 328 26.77 -31.76 14.82
CA GLN A 328 25.47 -31.41 14.25
C GLN A 328 24.80 -30.24 14.95
N SER A 329 24.95 -30.14 16.27
CA SER A 329 24.38 -29.04 17.05
C SER A 329 25.18 -28.80 18.33
N THR A 330 25.14 -27.56 18.82
CA THR A 330 25.78 -27.16 20.08
C THR A 330 24.77 -26.40 20.95
N SER A 331 24.63 -26.81 22.20
CA SER A 331 23.74 -26.19 23.20
C SER A 331 24.48 -25.94 24.50
N ILE A 332 23.87 -25.14 25.38
CA ILE A 332 24.42 -24.80 26.69
C ILE A 332 23.43 -25.24 27.77
N VAL A 333 23.94 -25.81 28.86
CA VAL A 333 23.12 -26.12 30.04
C VAL A 333 22.70 -24.81 30.71
N GLY A 334 21.39 -24.55 30.73
CA GLY A 334 20.76 -23.45 31.44
C GLY A 334 20.24 -23.83 32.82
#